data_AF-A6GHV3-F1
#
_entry.id   AF-A6GHV3-F1
#
_cell.length_a   1.000
_cell.length_b   1.000
_cell.length_c   1.000
_cell.angle_alpha   90.00
_cell.angle_beta   90.00
_cell.angle_gamma   90.00
#
_symmetry.space_group_name_H-M   'P 1'
#
loop_
_entity.id
_entity.type
_entity.pdbx_description
1 polymer ?
#
loop_
_entity_poly.entity_id
_entity_poly.type
_entity_poly.pdbx_seq_one_letter_code
_entity_poly.pdbx_strand_id
1 'polypeptide(L)'
;MKATFICSKRAFLGLGWLFASTIAIAGCVDLELPPEAEDEAGEDGDSEGDESGCEGDCEPTHDLSGELVLFVNARLSDADSAFQSHLPLEGEAEGSFLGNALYLYDPTRECEDGTNACRLATVGNLHLDASLGQISVDDGSLRKFVIQDLANDPDQGLWGAGFDPLNDEWSILRLGVEDWNRRDNAIDVERWVIPPGAAESPSTDPCYWFESVSGLGFVGGELVLGVRGIGSKGLVSDGSLFHVDIGVLEQGHCVQPSDVSQDPLYYACDVLCEQRCSFGSKVGVAGDLVESLDGGQASAWLRSEDDGIMPLDRNELASCSVAEGVSEAEPDNVFLLDVVRGDEIDGLARVNGQLYGLSVLGSVYLIDEVERTVELVDDLSTAFPEQGLRLRGATSVTVPAAD
;
A
#
# COMPACT_ATOMS: atom_id res chain seq x y z
N MET A 1 -1.79 20.08 26.98
CA MET A 1 -2.25 19.17 28.06
C MET A 1 -3.77 19.09 28.15
N LYS A 2 -4.39 18.12 27.45
CA LYS A 2 -5.75 17.58 27.66
C LYS A 2 -5.75 16.19 27.01
N ALA A 3 -5.72 15.14 27.84
CA ALA A 3 -5.82 13.76 27.37
C ALA A 3 -7.30 13.44 27.08
N THR A 4 -7.61 13.05 25.84
CA THR A 4 -8.94 12.56 25.46
C THR A 4 -8.88 11.04 25.36
N PHE A 5 -9.37 10.37 26.41
CA PHE A 5 -9.50 8.90 26.43
C PHE A 5 -10.86 8.49 25.84
N ILE A 6 -10.86 7.73 24.74
CA ILE A 6 -12.06 7.03 24.26
C ILE A 6 -11.98 5.57 24.73
N CYS A 7 -12.45 5.30 25.95
CA CYS A 7 -12.75 3.94 26.39
C CYS A 7 -14.21 3.62 26.05
N SER A 8 -14.44 2.64 25.16
CA SER A 8 -15.79 2.14 24.90
C SER A 8 -16.35 1.47 26.17
N LYS A 9 -17.45 2.00 26.70
CA LYS A 9 -18.20 1.38 27.79
C LYS A 9 -19.12 0.31 27.22
N ARG A 10 -18.74 -0.97 27.30
CA ARG A 10 -19.73 -2.06 27.22
C ARG A 10 -20.43 -2.21 28.56
N ALA A 11 -21.72 -1.88 28.60
CA ALA A 11 -22.60 -2.11 29.73
C ALA A 11 -22.91 -3.62 29.84
N PHE A 12 -22.37 -4.30 30.85
CA PHE A 12 -22.83 -5.62 31.27
C PHE A 12 -23.95 -5.46 32.30
N LEU A 13 -25.18 -5.79 31.92
CA LEU A 13 -26.30 -6.06 32.82
C LEU A 13 -26.55 -7.57 32.81
N GLY A 14 -26.39 -8.23 33.97
CA GLY A 14 -26.95 -9.58 34.17
C GLY A 14 -26.11 -10.53 35.02
N LEU A 15 -26.31 -10.43 36.33
CA LEU A 15 -26.10 -11.43 37.40
C LEU A 15 -25.74 -12.89 37.00
N GLY A 16 -24.68 -13.43 37.63
CA GLY A 16 -24.52 -14.88 37.81
C GLY A 16 -23.10 -15.34 38.13
N TRP A 17 -22.77 -15.41 39.43
CA TRP A 17 -21.51 -15.92 40.01
C TRP A 17 -21.08 -17.33 39.54
N LEU A 18 -19.80 -17.52 39.14
CA LEU A 18 -18.73 -18.28 39.86
C LEU A 18 -17.56 -18.73 38.93
N PHE A 19 -16.33 -18.44 39.39
CA PHE A 19 -15.00 -18.97 39.02
C PHE A 19 -14.40 -18.67 37.63
N ALA A 20 -13.37 -17.80 37.59
CA ALA A 20 -11.95 -18.18 37.42
C ALA A 20 -11.09 -16.98 36.99
N SER A 21 -9.86 -16.94 37.50
CA SER A 21 -8.87 -15.88 37.39
C SER A 21 -8.32 -15.69 35.96
N THR A 22 -8.21 -14.45 35.49
CA THR A 22 -7.17 -14.06 34.53
C THR A 22 -6.88 -12.56 34.68
N ILE A 23 -5.60 -12.25 34.89
CA ILE A 23 -5.05 -10.90 34.91
C ILE A 23 -5.10 -10.37 33.47
N ALA A 24 -5.90 -9.34 33.21
CA ALA A 24 -5.86 -8.60 31.96
C ALA A 24 -4.75 -7.55 32.06
N ILE A 25 -3.63 -7.77 31.39
CA ILE A 25 -2.67 -6.70 31.09
C ILE A 25 -3.20 -6.04 29.82
N ALA A 26 -3.91 -4.94 29.98
CA ALA A 26 -4.21 -4.04 28.87
C ALA A 26 -2.95 -3.22 28.61
N GLY A 27 -2.17 -3.61 27.61
CA GLY A 27 -1.12 -2.77 27.05
C GLY A 27 -1.76 -1.79 26.08
N CYS A 28 -1.97 -0.54 26.50
CA CYS A 28 -2.14 0.57 25.58
C CYS A 28 -0.75 0.89 25.03
N VAL A 29 -0.55 0.78 23.72
CA VAL A 29 0.64 1.33 23.06
C VAL A 29 0.43 2.84 22.97
N ASP A 30 1.31 3.58 23.62
CA ASP A 30 1.34 5.04 23.61
C ASP A 30 1.99 5.48 22.30
N LEU A 31 1.27 6.26 21.48
CA LEU A 31 1.81 6.88 20.28
C LEU A 31 2.41 8.22 20.74
N GLU A 32 3.69 8.23 21.11
CA GLU A 32 4.42 9.46 21.42
C GLU A 32 4.63 10.25 20.11
N LEU A 33 3.78 11.25 19.88
CA LEU A 33 4.07 12.30 18.90
C LEU A 33 5.25 13.13 19.42
N PRO A 34 6.20 13.55 18.55
CA PRO A 34 7.31 14.38 18.97
C PRO A 34 6.81 15.69 19.62
N PRO A 35 7.51 16.22 20.64
CA PRO A 35 7.09 17.43 21.33
C PRO A 35 7.12 18.63 20.38
N GLU A 36 6.03 19.39 20.36
CA GLU A 36 5.94 20.71 19.73
C GLU A 36 7.08 21.59 20.30
N ALA A 37 7.89 22.16 19.41
CA ALA A 37 8.92 23.11 19.79
C ALA A 37 8.25 24.35 20.43
N GLU A 38 8.63 24.67 21.67
CA GLU A 38 8.12 25.84 22.39
C GLU A 38 8.61 27.13 21.72
N ASP A 39 7.66 27.94 21.26
CA ASP A 39 7.85 29.30 20.77
C ASP A 39 8.54 30.21 21.80
N GLU A 40 9.76 30.69 21.51
CA GLU A 40 10.25 31.94 22.09
C GLU A 40 9.94 33.11 21.14
N ALA A 41 9.15 34.05 21.66
CA ALA A 41 8.63 35.22 20.99
C ALA A 41 9.71 36.15 20.40
N GLY A 42 9.47 36.61 19.17
CA GLY A 42 10.27 37.66 18.55
C GLY A 42 9.67 38.21 17.23
N GLU A 43 8.81 39.20 17.38
CA GLU A 43 8.53 40.33 16.46
C GLU A 43 7.94 40.08 15.05
N ASP A 44 6.78 40.71 14.87
CA ASP A 44 6.06 40.98 13.62
C ASP A 44 6.99 41.27 12.43
N GLY A 45 6.91 40.40 11.41
CA GLY A 45 7.42 40.64 10.07
C GLY A 45 6.49 39.99 9.06
N ASP A 46 5.71 40.82 8.36
CA ASP A 46 4.93 40.43 7.20
C ASP A 46 5.80 39.62 6.23
N SER A 47 5.50 38.33 6.07
CA SER A 47 6.01 37.48 5.00
C SER A 47 4.81 36.98 4.21
N GLU A 48 4.58 37.66 3.09
CA GLU A 48 3.69 37.21 2.03
C GLU A 48 4.10 35.80 1.57
N GLY A 49 3.12 34.88 1.52
CA GLY A 49 3.06 33.73 0.62
C GLY A 49 4.21 32.72 0.60
N ASP A 50 4.06 31.62 1.33
CA ASP A 50 4.61 30.31 0.96
C ASP A 50 3.47 29.29 0.95
N GLU A 51 2.58 29.43 -0.03
CA GLU A 51 1.73 28.34 -0.51
C GLU A 51 2.56 27.54 -1.53
N SER A 52 3.38 26.60 -1.06
CA SER A 52 4.05 25.59 -1.92
C SER A 52 3.53 24.17 -1.67
N GLY A 53 2.30 24.07 -1.15
CA GLY A 53 1.55 22.82 -1.21
C GLY A 53 1.07 22.58 -2.63
N CYS A 54 1.24 21.35 -3.13
CA CYS A 54 0.71 20.89 -4.41
C CYS A 54 -0.83 20.84 -4.42
N GLU A 55 -1.49 22.00 -4.38
CA GLU A 55 -2.88 22.15 -4.82
C GLU A 55 -2.87 22.59 -6.29
N GLY A 56 -3.17 21.65 -7.18
CA GLY A 56 -3.61 21.95 -8.55
C GLY A 56 -2.55 22.13 -9.63
N ASP A 57 -1.32 22.57 -9.33
CA ASP A 57 -0.33 22.93 -10.36
C ASP A 57 1.09 22.36 -10.10
N CYS A 58 1.20 21.07 -9.76
CA CYS A 58 2.48 20.36 -9.97
C CYS A 58 2.61 20.05 -11.47
N GLU A 59 2.75 21.09 -12.29
CA GLU A 59 3.15 20.89 -13.68
C GLU A 59 4.62 20.44 -13.65
N PRO A 60 4.96 19.17 -13.96
CA PRO A 60 6.34 18.83 -14.21
C PRO A 60 6.84 19.79 -15.28
N THR A 61 8.01 20.37 -15.05
CA THR A 61 8.65 21.31 -15.97
C THR A 61 9.15 20.62 -17.24
N HIS A 62 8.80 19.34 -17.46
CA HIS A 62 9.20 18.49 -18.57
C HIS A 62 8.29 17.26 -18.74
N ASP A 63 8.46 16.56 -19.87
CA ASP A 63 7.76 15.30 -20.16
C ASP A 63 8.38 14.13 -19.38
N LEU A 64 7.59 13.50 -18.51
CA LEU A 64 7.95 12.25 -17.83
C LEU A 64 7.71 11.08 -18.78
N SER A 65 8.78 10.58 -19.40
CA SER A 65 8.74 9.42 -20.30
C SER A 65 9.94 8.51 -20.06
N GLY A 66 9.84 7.24 -20.45
CA GLY A 66 10.82 6.21 -20.14
C GLY A 66 10.43 5.36 -18.94
N GLU A 67 11.42 4.68 -18.35
CA GLU A 67 11.23 3.87 -17.15
C GLU A 67 11.18 4.76 -15.91
N LEU A 68 10.07 4.71 -15.18
CA LEU A 68 9.75 5.60 -14.06
C LEU A 68 9.18 4.80 -12.89
N VAL A 69 9.14 5.42 -11.71
CA VAL A 69 8.40 4.90 -10.56
C VAL A 69 6.96 5.40 -10.65
N LEU A 70 5.99 4.49 -10.65
CA LEU A 70 4.59 4.81 -10.37
C LEU A 70 4.34 4.52 -8.89
N PHE A 71 3.75 5.46 -8.16
CA PHE A 71 3.30 5.19 -6.80
C PHE A 71 1.88 5.69 -6.54
N VAL A 72 1.24 5.09 -5.54
CA VAL A 72 -0.08 5.49 -5.07
C VAL A 72 0.02 6.30 -3.78
N ASN A 73 -0.66 7.45 -3.76
CA ASN A 73 -0.95 8.16 -2.52
C ASN A 73 -2.27 7.65 -1.94
N ALA A 74 -2.18 6.90 -0.85
CA ALA A 74 -3.36 6.34 -0.20
C ALA A 74 -4.16 7.35 0.64
N ARG A 75 -3.68 8.59 0.79
CA ARG A 75 -4.54 9.68 1.28
C ARG A 75 -5.60 9.98 0.23
N LEU A 76 -6.83 10.19 0.68
CA LEU A 76 -7.90 10.63 -0.20
C LEU A 76 -7.72 12.13 -0.49
N SER A 77 -8.14 12.54 -1.69
CA SER A 77 -7.83 13.83 -2.31
C SER A 77 -8.66 15.01 -1.77
N ASP A 78 -8.53 15.34 -0.49
CA ASP A 78 -9.09 16.56 0.11
C ASP A 78 -8.19 17.10 1.23
N ALA A 79 -7.98 18.42 1.24
CA ALA A 79 -7.14 19.17 2.18
C ALA A 79 -7.74 19.26 3.59
N ASP A 80 -9.06 19.12 3.74
CA ASP A 80 -9.76 19.34 5.02
C ASP A 80 -10.09 18.05 5.80
N SER A 81 -9.95 16.87 5.18
CA SER A 81 -10.35 15.61 5.78
C SER A 81 -9.18 14.80 6.33
N ALA A 82 -8.99 14.89 7.66
CA ALA A 82 -8.23 13.89 8.40
C ALA A 82 -8.92 12.52 8.29
N PHE A 83 -8.48 11.74 7.30
CA PHE A 83 -8.92 10.39 6.94
C PHE A 83 -10.32 10.24 6.30
N GLN A 84 -10.30 9.61 5.12
CA GLN A 84 -11.39 8.81 4.54
C GLN A 84 -12.70 9.54 4.16
N SER A 85 -12.66 10.55 3.29
CA SER A 85 -13.80 10.87 2.41
C SER A 85 -13.41 10.85 0.94
N HIS A 86 -14.01 9.95 0.16
CA HIS A 86 -13.99 10.06 -1.30
C HIS A 86 -14.92 11.22 -1.68
N LEU A 87 -14.43 12.14 -2.50
CA LEU A 87 -15.20 13.32 -2.88
C LEU A 87 -16.27 12.95 -3.91
N PRO A 88 -17.54 13.31 -3.70
CA PRO A 88 -18.52 13.28 -4.77
C PRO A 88 -18.03 14.16 -5.92
N LEU A 89 -18.10 13.66 -7.15
CA LEU A 89 -17.68 14.42 -8.33
C LEU A 89 -18.74 15.48 -8.68
N GLU A 90 -18.39 16.76 -8.52
CA GLU A 90 -19.27 17.87 -8.91
C GLU A 90 -19.53 17.86 -10.41
N GLY A 91 -20.81 17.82 -10.80
CA GLY A 91 -21.22 17.83 -12.21
C GLY A 91 -21.30 16.45 -12.87
N GLU A 92 -20.92 15.38 -12.16
CA GLU A 92 -21.15 13.99 -12.60
C GLU A 92 -22.47 13.40 -12.10
N ALA A 93 -22.77 12.18 -12.53
CA ALA A 93 -23.94 11.45 -12.06
C ALA A 93 -23.87 11.22 -10.54
N GLU A 94 -25.02 11.35 -9.87
CA GLU A 94 -25.16 11.03 -8.45
C GLU A 94 -24.60 9.63 -8.15
N GLY A 95 -23.64 9.54 -7.22
CA GLY A 95 -22.96 8.29 -6.88
C GLY A 95 -21.60 8.06 -7.54
N SER A 96 -20.94 9.10 -8.07
CA SER A 96 -19.57 9.03 -8.62
C SER A 96 -18.59 9.74 -7.68
N PHE A 97 -17.41 9.14 -7.43
CA PHE A 97 -16.44 9.61 -6.45
C PHE A 97 -14.99 9.48 -6.91
N LEU A 98 -14.10 10.31 -6.34
CA LEU A 98 -12.65 10.20 -6.52
C LEU A 98 -12.00 9.36 -5.41
N GLY A 99 -11.17 8.40 -5.81
CA GLY A 99 -10.32 7.60 -4.91
C GLY A 99 -8.86 8.07 -4.89
N ASN A 100 -7.94 7.13 -4.63
CA ASN A 100 -6.52 7.42 -4.50
C ASN A 100 -5.93 8.07 -5.77
N ALA A 101 -4.88 8.86 -5.60
CA ALA A 101 -4.14 9.47 -6.70
C ALA A 101 -2.90 8.64 -7.04
N LEU A 102 -2.62 8.52 -8.34
CA LEU A 102 -1.40 7.90 -8.86
C LEU A 102 -0.43 8.98 -9.34
N TYR A 103 0.86 8.77 -9.07
CA TYR A 103 1.93 9.70 -9.42
C TYR A 103 3.07 8.98 -10.12
N LEU A 104 3.63 9.63 -11.14
CA LEU A 104 4.90 9.25 -11.75
C LEU A 104 6.03 10.04 -11.11
N TYR A 105 7.13 9.36 -10.86
CA TYR A 105 8.36 9.91 -10.31
C TYR A 105 9.59 9.43 -11.09
N ASP A 106 10.43 10.37 -11.51
CA ASP A 106 11.73 10.09 -12.14
C ASP A 106 12.88 10.25 -11.11
N PRO A 107 13.39 9.13 -10.55
CA PRO A 107 14.48 9.19 -9.57
C PRO A 107 15.86 9.49 -10.19
N THR A 108 15.98 9.48 -11.52
CA THR A 108 17.28 9.61 -12.22
C THR A 108 17.60 11.04 -12.63
N ARG A 109 16.60 11.92 -12.57
CA ARG A 109 16.71 13.29 -13.04
C ARG A 109 17.14 14.23 -11.93
N GLU A 110 17.83 15.30 -12.29
CA GLU A 110 18.11 16.43 -11.39
C GLU A 110 17.27 17.66 -11.80
N CYS A 111 16.65 18.33 -10.82
CA CYS A 111 15.94 19.59 -11.08
C CYS A 111 16.91 20.78 -11.00
N GLU A 112 16.77 21.73 -11.92
CA GLU A 112 17.66 22.89 -12.01
C GLU A 112 17.56 23.84 -10.80
N ASP A 113 16.40 23.85 -10.14
CA ASP A 113 16.11 24.62 -8.92
C ASP A 113 16.57 23.92 -7.64
N GLY A 114 17.10 22.69 -7.74
CA GLY A 114 17.50 21.86 -6.61
C GLY A 114 16.34 21.27 -5.81
N THR A 115 15.09 21.42 -6.27
CA THR A 115 13.91 20.77 -5.68
C THR A 115 13.70 19.39 -6.30
N ASN A 116 12.61 18.73 -5.93
CA ASN A 116 12.13 17.48 -6.54
C ASN A 116 10.90 17.71 -7.44
N ALA A 117 10.37 18.95 -7.49
CA ALA A 117 9.07 19.22 -8.11
C ALA A 117 9.06 18.89 -9.60
N CYS A 118 10.20 19.03 -10.28
CA CYS A 118 10.30 18.65 -11.68
C CYS A 118 10.10 17.13 -11.89
N ARG A 119 10.52 16.28 -10.94
CA ARG A 119 10.58 14.82 -11.10
C ARG A 119 9.23 14.14 -10.94
N LEU A 120 8.20 14.86 -10.50
CA LEU A 120 6.92 14.30 -10.10
C LEU A 120 5.79 14.79 -11.01
N ALA A 121 4.86 13.91 -11.37
CA ALA A 121 3.61 14.29 -12.00
C ALA A 121 2.44 13.43 -11.54
N THR A 122 1.27 14.06 -11.39
CA THR A 122 0.02 13.33 -11.21
C THR A 122 -0.37 12.63 -12.51
N VAL A 123 -0.77 11.37 -12.42
CA VAL A 123 -1.38 10.61 -13.53
C VAL A 123 -2.89 10.81 -13.55
N GLY A 124 -3.50 10.72 -12.38
CA GLY A 124 -4.93 10.84 -12.20
C GLY A 124 -5.41 10.19 -10.91
N ASN A 125 -6.72 10.01 -10.80
CA ASN A 125 -7.39 9.48 -9.61
C ASN A 125 -8.27 8.28 -9.96
N LEU A 126 -8.44 7.37 -9.01
CA LEU A 126 -9.42 6.29 -9.14
C LEU A 126 -10.81 6.88 -9.36
N HIS A 127 -11.50 6.42 -10.40
CA HIS A 127 -12.89 6.76 -10.65
C HIS A 127 -13.79 5.68 -10.06
N LEU A 128 -14.62 6.06 -9.09
CA LEU A 128 -15.47 5.14 -8.35
C LEU A 128 -16.93 5.47 -8.61
N ASP A 129 -17.63 4.62 -9.36
CA ASP A 129 -19.03 4.83 -9.71
C ASP A 129 -19.91 3.59 -9.48
N ALA A 130 -21.18 3.69 -9.84
CA ALA A 130 -22.16 2.62 -9.67
C ALA A 130 -21.86 1.33 -10.46
N SER A 131 -20.91 1.35 -11.42
CA SER A 131 -20.46 0.14 -12.12
C SER A 131 -19.71 -0.82 -11.19
N LEU A 132 -19.14 -0.30 -10.10
CA LEU A 132 -18.41 -1.06 -9.07
C LEU A 132 -19.34 -1.70 -8.02
N GLY A 133 -20.64 -1.73 -8.29
CA GLY A 133 -21.68 -2.22 -7.38
C GLY A 133 -22.23 -1.13 -6.46
N GLN A 134 -22.79 -1.53 -5.32
CA GLN A 134 -23.29 -0.56 -4.33
C GLN A 134 -22.10 0.14 -3.65
N ILE A 135 -21.99 1.43 -3.91
CA ILE A 135 -20.99 2.32 -3.31
C ILE A 135 -21.69 3.54 -2.69
N SER A 136 -21.21 3.95 -1.52
CA SER A 136 -21.70 5.10 -0.78
C SER A 136 -20.65 5.59 0.21
N VAL A 137 -20.67 6.90 0.45
CA VAL A 137 -19.87 7.52 1.52
C VAL A 137 -20.48 7.20 2.89
N ASP A 138 -21.81 7.18 2.98
CA ASP A 138 -22.53 7.08 4.26
C ASP A 138 -22.38 5.73 4.95
N ASP A 139 -22.24 4.65 4.18
CA ASP A 139 -22.05 3.29 4.70
C ASP A 139 -20.57 2.87 4.78
N GLY A 140 -19.66 3.74 4.32
CA GLY A 140 -18.22 3.49 4.32
C GLY A 140 -17.75 2.47 3.28
N SER A 141 -18.61 2.03 2.35
CA SER A 141 -18.30 1.00 1.34
C SER A 141 -17.18 1.42 0.39
N LEU A 142 -16.96 2.72 0.17
CA LEU A 142 -15.88 3.19 -0.69
C LEU A 142 -14.47 2.86 -0.15
N ARG A 143 -14.34 2.60 1.16
CA ARG A 143 -13.06 2.19 1.79
C ARG A 143 -12.50 0.89 1.20
N LYS A 144 -13.34 0.07 0.56
CA LYS A 144 -12.95 -1.17 -0.10
C LYS A 144 -12.10 -0.96 -1.37
N PHE A 145 -12.01 0.29 -1.87
CA PHE A 145 -11.21 0.67 -3.05
C PHE A 145 -9.95 1.46 -2.70
N VAL A 146 -9.49 1.40 -1.45
CA VAL A 146 -8.18 1.94 -1.10
C VAL A 146 -7.11 0.97 -1.57
N ILE A 147 -6.25 1.44 -2.48
CA ILE A 147 -5.07 0.69 -2.93
C ILE A 147 -4.01 0.77 -1.83
N GLN A 148 -3.47 -0.39 -1.48
CA GLN A 148 -2.40 -0.55 -0.49
C GLN A 148 -1.05 -0.92 -1.10
N ASP A 149 -1.03 -1.53 -2.27
CA ASP A 149 0.17 -2.09 -2.89
C ASP A 149 -0.01 -2.02 -4.40
N LEU A 150 1.07 -1.91 -5.18
CA LEU A 150 1.03 -1.78 -6.64
C LEU A 150 1.97 -2.76 -7.34
N ALA A 151 1.52 -3.30 -8.47
CA ALA A 151 2.36 -4.09 -9.34
C ALA A 151 2.04 -3.80 -10.79
N ASN A 152 3.07 -3.65 -11.62
CA ASN A 152 2.92 -3.46 -13.05
C ASN A 152 3.74 -4.50 -13.82
N ASP A 153 3.16 -5.00 -14.91
CA ASP A 153 3.86 -5.80 -15.90
C ASP A 153 3.46 -5.29 -17.30
N PRO A 154 4.41 -5.16 -18.26
CA PRO A 154 4.10 -4.64 -19.59
C PRO A 154 3.04 -5.43 -20.37
N ASP A 155 2.89 -6.73 -20.11
CA ASP A 155 1.95 -7.61 -20.81
C ASP A 155 0.66 -7.81 -20.00
N GLN A 156 0.72 -7.81 -18.66
CA GLN A 156 -0.44 -8.00 -17.78
C GLN A 156 -1.13 -6.69 -17.35
N GLY A 157 -0.44 -5.56 -17.45
CA GLY A 157 -0.92 -4.23 -17.05
C GLY A 157 -0.69 -3.90 -15.57
N LEU A 158 -1.46 -2.93 -15.08
CA LEU A 158 -1.35 -2.40 -13.72
C LEU A 158 -2.35 -3.07 -12.78
N TRP A 159 -1.84 -3.48 -11.62
CA TRP A 159 -2.57 -4.18 -10.57
C TRP A 159 -2.32 -3.54 -9.21
N GLY A 160 -3.23 -3.78 -8.28
CA GLY A 160 -3.09 -3.36 -6.90
C GLY A 160 -3.73 -4.33 -5.91
N ALA A 161 -3.37 -4.20 -4.63
CA ALA A 161 -4.06 -4.89 -3.54
C ALA A 161 -4.88 -3.87 -2.75
N GLY A 162 -5.98 -4.34 -2.16
CA GLY A 162 -6.86 -3.52 -1.34
C GLY A 162 -7.55 -4.33 -0.27
N PHE A 163 -8.18 -3.63 0.68
CA PHE A 163 -8.81 -4.25 1.83
C PHE A 163 -10.19 -3.65 2.07
N ASP A 164 -11.19 -4.51 2.27
CA ASP A 164 -12.50 -4.12 2.75
C ASP A 164 -12.54 -4.17 4.28
N PRO A 165 -12.47 -3.02 4.98
CA PRO A 165 -12.53 -3.01 6.43
C PRO A 165 -13.93 -3.33 7.00
N LEU A 166 -14.99 -3.29 6.19
CA LEU A 166 -16.34 -3.64 6.63
C LEU A 166 -16.50 -5.16 6.71
N ASN A 167 -15.92 -5.88 5.76
CA ASN A 167 -16.01 -7.34 5.67
C ASN A 167 -14.78 -8.08 6.19
N ASP A 168 -13.67 -7.37 6.50
CA ASP A 168 -12.38 -7.94 6.92
C ASP A 168 -11.81 -8.85 5.81
N GLU A 169 -11.88 -8.39 4.55
CA GLU A 169 -11.55 -9.16 3.35
C GLU A 169 -10.52 -8.46 2.46
N TRP A 170 -9.55 -9.23 1.97
CA TRP A 170 -8.55 -8.77 1.01
C TRP A 170 -9.04 -8.89 -0.43
N SER A 171 -8.50 -8.05 -1.31
CA SER A 171 -8.87 -8.01 -2.72
C SER A 171 -7.70 -7.68 -3.62
N ILE A 172 -7.76 -8.20 -4.84
CA ILE A 172 -6.90 -7.83 -5.95
C ILE A 172 -7.67 -6.87 -6.86
N LEU A 173 -7.00 -5.83 -7.32
CA LEU A 173 -7.56 -4.82 -8.21
C LEU A 173 -6.78 -4.79 -9.52
N ARG A 174 -7.48 -4.61 -10.63
CA ARG A 174 -6.90 -4.22 -11.91
C ARG A 174 -7.18 -2.75 -12.14
N LEU A 175 -6.16 -2.02 -12.59
CA LEU A 175 -6.21 -0.57 -12.78
C LEU A 175 -6.01 -0.25 -14.27
N GLY A 176 -6.85 0.64 -14.80
CA GLY A 176 -6.76 1.13 -16.17
C GLY A 176 -6.29 2.57 -16.23
N VAL A 177 -5.19 2.82 -16.94
CA VAL A 177 -4.71 4.18 -17.26
C VAL A 177 -4.95 4.41 -18.75
N GLU A 178 -5.82 5.37 -19.09
CA GLU A 178 -6.19 5.67 -20.49
C GLU A 178 -5.00 6.24 -21.27
N ASP A 179 -4.35 7.27 -20.71
CA ASP A 179 -3.21 7.94 -21.33
C ASP A 179 -2.18 8.37 -20.28
N TRP A 180 -1.01 7.76 -20.33
CA TRP A 180 0.10 8.06 -19.42
C TRP A 180 0.66 9.49 -19.56
N ASN A 181 0.34 10.19 -20.65
CA ASN A 181 0.74 11.59 -20.84
C ASN A 181 -0.30 12.58 -20.31
N ARG A 182 -1.48 12.11 -19.89
CA ARG A 182 -2.50 12.92 -19.24
C ARG A 182 -2.27 12.93 -17.73
N ARG A 183 -2.69 14.04 -17.11
CA ARG A 183 -2.57 14.27 -15.65
C ARG A 183 -3.90 14.20 -14.92
N ASP A 184 -4.99 14.13 -15.68
CA ASP A 184 -6.38 14.17 -15.23
C ASP A 184 -7.09 12.85 -15.57
N ASN A 185 -6.37 11.73 -15.62
CA ASN A 185 -6.97 10.45 -15.93
C ASN A 185 -8.03 10.08 -14.89
N ALA A 186 -9.17 9.58 -15.37
CA ALA A 186 -10.04 8.73 -14.60
C ALA A 186 -9.43 7.33 -14.63
N ILE A 187 -8.85 6.89 -13.52
CA ILE A 187 -8.21 5.58 -13.42
C ILE A 187 -9.33 4.55 -13.20
N ASP A 188 -9.52 3.69 -14.20
CA ASP A 188 -10.51 2.61 -14.16
C ASP A 188 -10.10 1.59 -13.09
N VAL A 189 -11.08 1.02 -12.40
CA VAL A 189 -10.85 0.02 -11.35
C VAL A 189 -11.77 -1.17 -11.57
N GLU A 190 -11.19 -2.37 -11.58
CA GLU A 190 -11.92 -3.62 -11.42
C GLU A 190 -11.38 -4.34 -10.19
N ARG A 191 -12.25 -4.97 -9.40
CA ARG A 191 -11.87 -5.54 -8.10
C ARG A 191 -12.41 -6.95 -7.94
N TRP A 192 -11.58 -7.85 -7.44
CA TRP A 192 -11.97 -9.21 -7.03
C TRP A 192 -11.59 -9.44 -5.58
N VAL A 193 -12.59 -9.79 -4.77
CA VAL A 193 -12.39 -10.18 -3.38
C VAL A 193 -11.95 -11.64 -3.30
N ILE A 194 -10.92 -11.88 -2.49
CA ILE A 194 -10.38 -13.21 -2.23
C ILE A 194 -11.46 -14.06 -1.54
N PRO A 195 -11.81 -15.24 -2.06
CA PRO A 195 -12.91 -16.04 -1.53
C PRO A 195 -12.73 -16.44 -0.06
N PRO A 196 -13.66 -16.07 0.84
CA PRO A 196 -13.58 -16.41 2.25
C PRO A 196 -14.04 -17.85 2.50
N GLY A 197 -13.73 -18.38 3.68
CA GLY A 197 -14.33 -19.61 4.17
C GLY A 197 -13.47 -20.30 5.23
N ALA A 198 -13.79 -21.54 5.58
CA ALA A 198 -13.09 -22.28 6.63
C ALA A 198 -11.67 -22.70 6.19
N ALA A 199 -10.67 -22.58 7.08
CA ALA A 199 -9.26 -22.84 6.75
C ALA A 199 -8.99 -24.26 6.23
N GLU A 200 -9.79 -25.24 6.65
CA GLU A 200 -9.71 -26.63 6.22
C GLU A 200 -10.43 -26.90 4.89
N SER A 201 -11.17 -25.93 4.35
CA SER A 201 -11.94 -26.09 3.11
C SER A 201 -11.04 -25.94 1.88
N PRO A 202 -11.08 -26.87 0.91
CA PRO A 202 -10.31 -26.74 -0.33
C PRO A 202 -10.82 -25.62 -1.25
N SER A 203 -12.01 -25.08 -0.98
CA SER A 203 -12.58 -23.94 -1.71
C SER A 203 -12.29 -22.60 -1.05
N THR A 204 -11.57 -22.60 0.08
CA THR A 204 -11.18 -21.39 0.77
C THR A 204 -9.80 -21.01 0.31
N ASP A 205 -9.67 -19.75 -0.06
CA ASP A 205 -8.42 -19.24 -0.56
C ASP A 205 -7.36 -19.22 0.56
N PRO A 206 -6.16 -19.77 0.35
CA PRO A 206 -5.07 -19.72 1.31
C PRO A 206 -4.76 -18.30 1.81
N CYS A 207 -4.78 -17.28 0.94
CA CYS A 207 -4.44 -15.91 1.35
C CYS A 207 -5.53 -15.22 2.19
N TYR A 208 -6.75 -15.79 2.29
CA TYR A 208 -7.82 -15.25 3.15
C TYR A 208 -7.48 -15.27 4.64
N TRP A 209 -6.75 -16.30 5.09
CA TRP A 209 -6.49 -16.52 6.52
C TRP A 209 -5.27 -15.78 7.08
N PHE A 210 -4.75 -14.81 6.32
CA PHE A 210 -3.63 -13.98 6.74
C PHE A 210 -4.12 -12.61 7.19
N GLU A 211 -3.55 -12.12 8.29
CA GLU A 211 -4.02 -10.92 8.95
C GLU A 211 -3.81 -9.66 8.12
N SER A 212 -2.72 -9.62 7.38
CA SER A 212 -2.41 -8.48 6.52
C SER A 212 -1.62 -8.92 5.31
N VAL A 213 -2.22 -8.72 4.14
CA VAL A 213 -1.45 -8.56 2.90
C VAL A 213 -0.75 -7.20 2.99
N SER A 214 0.48 -7.13 2.52
CA SER A 214 1.25 -5.89 2.46
C SER A 214 2.39 -6.04 1.46
N GLY A 215 2.03 -6.27 0.21
CA GLY A 215 2.96 -6.34 -0.89
C GLY A 215 2.35 -6.94 -2.14
N LEU A 216 2.62 -6.33 -3.28
CA LEU A 216 2.29 -6.87 -4.59
C LEU A 216 3.49 -6.68 -5.52
N GLY A 217 3.69 -7.60 -6.45
CA GLY A 217 4.73 -7.45 -7.46
C GLY A 217 4.64 -8.52 -8.53
N PHE A 218 5.30 -8.28 -9.66
CA PHE A 218 5.50 -9.28 -10.70
C PHE A 218 6.90 -9.89 -10.62
N VAL A 219 6.98 -11.21 -10.76
CA VAL A 219 8.23 -11.95 -10.84
C VAL A 219 8.12 -12.97 -11.97
N GLY A 220 8.97 -12.85 -12.99
CA GLY A 220 8.88 -13.71 -14.17
C GLY A 220 7.53 -13.66 -14.90
N GLY A 221 6.80 -12.53 -14.81
CA GLY A 221 5.45 -12.35 -15.38
C GLY A 221 4.31 -12.94 -14.54
N GLU A 222 4.60 -13.53 -13.38
CA GLU A 222 3.60 -14.02 -12.44
C GLU A 222 3.33 -12.99 -11.33
N LEU A 223 2.06 -12.80 -10.98
CA LEU A 223 1.67 -11.90 -9.90
C LEU A 223 1.91 -12.57 -8.54
N VAL A 224 2.58 -11.86 -7.65
CA VAL A 224 2.96 -12.34 -6.32
C VAL A 224 2.41 -11.40 -5.27
N LEU A 225 1.80 -11.98 -4.23
CA LEU A 225 1.22 -11.31 -3.09
C LEU A 225 2.08 -11.57 -1.84
N GLY A 226 2.46 -10.52 -1.13
CA GLY A 226 3.25 -10.58 0.10
C GLY A 226 2.40 -10.41 1.36
N VAL A 227 2.75 -11.14 2.40
CA VAL A 227 2.07 -11.06 3.70
C VAL A 227 2.93 -10.36 4.75
N ARG A 228 2.30 -9.46 5.51
CA ARG A 228 2.90 -8.76 6.64
C ARG A 228 3.16 -9.72 7.80
N GLY A 229 4.16 -9.36 8.59
CA GLY A 229 4.58 -10.05 9.81
C GLY A 229 3.73 -9.75 11.05
N ILE A 230 2.58 -9.07 10.89
CA ILE A 230 1.70 -8.71 12.01
C ILE A 230 0.71 -9.83 12.33
N GLY A 231 0.68 -10.23 13.61
CA GLY A 231 -0.26 -11.21 14.15
C GLY A 231 -0.88 -10.69 15.46
N SER A 232 -1.99 -9.95 15.39
CA SER A 232 -2.76 -9.47 16.54
C SER A 232 -4.05 -10.28 16.76
N LYS A 233 -4.57 -10.98 15.74
CA LYS A 233 -5.84 -11.72 15.78
C LYS A 233 -5.68 -13.24 15.92
N GLY A 234 -4.46 -13.75 16.05
CA GLY A 234 -4.17 -15.19 16.10
C GLY A 234 -4.21 -15.90 14.75
N LEU A 235 -4.16 -15.12 13.67
CA LEU A 235 -4.00 -15.59 12.28
C LEU A 235 -2.51 -15.85 11.97
N VAL A 236 -2.25 -16.61 10.90
CA VAL A 236 -0.88 -16.92 10.47
C VAL A 236 -0.23 -15.64 9.95
N SER A 237 1.04 -15.45 10.31
CA SER A 237 1.85 -14.31 9.87
C SER A 237 3.33 -14.71 9.89
N ASP A 238 3.84 -15.01 8.70
CA ASP A 238 5.13 -15.66 8.50
C ASP A 238 5.85 -15.17 7.24
N GLY A 239 5.51 -13.96 6.76
CA GLY A 239 6.12 -13.41 5.55
C GLY A 239 5.89 -14.32 4.34
N SER A 240 4.73 -14.96 4.25
CA SER A 240 4.42 -15.79 3.11
C SER A 240 4.32 -14.98 1.82
N LEU A 241 4.80 -15.56 0.73
CA LEU A 241 4.52 -15.10 -0.62
C LEU A 241 3.59 -16.08 -1.33
N PHE A 242 2.57 -15.54 -1.98
CA PHE A 242 1.59 -16.29 -2.74
C PHE A 242 1.69 -15.94 -4.21
N HIS A 243 1.77 -16.95 -5.06
CA HIS A 243 1.40 -16.78 -6.46
C HIS A 243 -0.11 -16.51 -6.53
N VAL A 244 -0.51 -15.52 -7.33
CA VAL A 244 -1.92 -15.17 -7.60
C VAL A 244 -2.27 -15.58 -9.04
N ASP A 245 -3.22 -16.50 -9.18
CA ASP A 245 -3.67 -16.96 -10.51
C ASP A 245 -4.56 -15.91 -11.19
N ILE A 246 -3.94 -15.08 -12.03
CA ILE A 246 -4.63 -14.09 -12.88
C ILE A 246 -5.69 -14.78 -13.76
N GLY A 247 -5.45 -16.00 -14.22
CA GLY A 247 -6.40 -16.75 -15.06
C GLY A 247 -7.71 -17.08 -14.34
N VAL A 248 -7.74 -17.08 -13.00
CA VAL A 248 -8.98 -17.16 -12.22
C VAL A 248 -9.69 -15.81 -12.18
N LEU A 249 -8.96 -14.70 -12.03
CA LEU A 249 -9.52 -13.34 -12.06
C LEU A 249 -10.17 -13.04 -13.42
N GLU A 250 -9.55 -13.47 -14.51
CA GLU A 250 -10.06 -13.31 -15.88
C GLU A 250 -11.35 -14.11 -16.18
N GLN A 251 -11.74 -15.04 -15.31
CA GLN A 251 -13.04 -15.72 -15.41
C GLN A 251 -14.21 -14.81 -15.01
N GLY A 252 -13.91 -13.66 -14.39
CA GLY A 252 -14.87 -12.70 -13.87
C GLY A 252 -15.24 -12.98 -12.41
N HIS A 253 -16.47 -12.60 -12.05
CA HIS A 253 -16.94 -12.60 -10.67
C HIS A 253 -18.01 -13.66 -10.43
N CYS A 254 -18.06 -14.13 -9.19
CA CYS A 254 -19.02 -15.12 -8.74
C CYS A 254 -19.69 -14.70 -7.43
N VAL A 255 -20.94 -15.10 -7.25
CA VAL A 255 -21.64 -14.94 -5.97
C VAL A 255 -21.33 -16.13 -5.07
N GLN A 256 -20.75 -15.88 -3.92
CA GLN A 256 -20.50 -16.91 -2.92
C GLN A 256 -21.79 -17.25 -2.16
N PRO A 257 -22.06 -18.53 -1.82
CA PRO A 257 -23.25 -18.88 -1.04
C PRO A 257 -23.33 -18.24 0.35
N SER A 258 -22.18 -17.83 0.91
CA SER A 258 -22.07 -17.11 2.18
C SER A 258 -22.32 -15.61 2.07
N ASP A 259 -22.31 -15.06 0.85
CA ASP A 259 -22.50 -13.63 0.61
C ASP A 259 -23.95 -13.22 0.88
N VAL A 260 -24.16 -12.31 1.82
CA VAL A 260 -25.49 -11.79 2.14
C VAL A 260 -25.93 -10.72 1.12
N SER A 261 -24.98 -9.99 0.54
CA SER A 261 -25.26 -8.92 -0.43
C SER A 261 -25.69 -9.47 -1.78
N GLN A 262 -25.27 -10.70 -2.11
CA GLN A 262 -25.47 -11.35 -3.41
C GLN A 262 -24.92 -10.48 -4.55
N ASP A 263 -23.81 -9.77 -4.30
CA ASP A 263 -23.19 -8.88 -5.28
C ASP A 263 -22.47 -9.74 -6.34
N PRO A 264 -22.96 -9.74 -7.60
CA PRO A 264 -22.37 -10.56 -8.64
C PRO A 264 -21.01 -10.05 -9.13
N LEU A 265 -20.53 -8.90 -8.64
CA LEU A 265 -19.28 -8.25 -9.07
C LEU A 265 -18.22 -8.23 -7.94
N TYR A 266 -18.38 -9.07 -6.92
CA TYR A 266 -17.59 -8.93 -5.69
C TYR A 266 -16.48 -9.99 -5.56
N TYR A 267 -16.80 -11.28 -5.49
CA TYR A 267 -15.80 -12.34 -5.26
C TYR A 267 -15.19 -12.89 -6.55
N ALA A 268 -13.92 -13.33 -6.46
CA ALA A 268 -13.36 -14.23 -7.46
C ALA A 268 -14.10 -15.58 -7.48
N CYS A 269 -14.03 -16.25 -8.63
CA CYS A 269 -14.79 -17.49 -8.87
C CYS A 269 -14.16 -18.76 -8.27
N ASP A 270 -12.85 -18.77 -8.04
CA ASP A 270 -12.13 -19.92 -7.51
C ASP A 270 -10.97 -19.46 -6.62
N VAL A 271 -10.24 -20.42 -6.05
CA VAL A 271 -9.01 -20.18 -5.28
C VAL A 271 -7.95 -19.53 -6.19
N LEU A 272 -7.41 -18.40 -5.73
CA LEU A 272 -6.42 -17.56 -6.41
C LEU A 272 -5.00 -17.84 -5.93
N CYS A 273 -4.83 -17.96 -4.61
CA CYS A 273 -3.51 -17.93 -4.01
C CYS A 273 -2.92 -19.33 -3.82
N GLU A 274 -1.65 -19.50 -4.21
CA GLU A 274 -0.84 -20.67 -3.89
C GLU A 274 0.45 -20.22 -3.20
N GLN A 275 0.72 -20.70 -2.00
CA GLN A 275 1.94 -20.33 -1.28
C GLN A 275 3.18 -20.88 -2.00
N ARG A 276 4.16 -20.01 -2.29
CA ARG A 276 5.43 -20.38 -2.95
C ARG A 276 6.66 -20.09 -2.11
N CYS A 277 6.55 -19.22 -1.11
CA CYS A 277 7.67 -18.92 -0.21
C CYS A 277 7.18 -18.51 1.19
N SER A 278 8.06 -18.61 2.19
CA SER A 278 7.94 -17.89 3.46
C SER A 278 9.29 -17.33 3.93
N PHE A 279 9.28 -16.08 4.41
CA PHE A 279 10.42 -15.44 5.09
C PHE A 279 10.56 -15.84 6.57
N GLY A 280 9.63 -16.63 7.10
CA GLY A 280 9.65 -17.16 8.45
C GLY A 280 8.74 -16.42 9.43
N SER A 281 8.43 -17.08 10.55
CA SER A 281 7.45 -16.57 11.52
C SER A 281 7.81 -15.19 12.05
N LYS A 282 6.83 -14.27 12.08
CA LYS A 282 6.96 -12.91 12.63
C LYS A 282 7.95 -11.99 11.91
N VAL A 283 8.53 -12.42 10.79
CA VAL A 283 9.16 -11.53 9.82
C VAL A 283 8.13 -11.31 8.72
N GLY A 284 7.96 -10.06 8.31
CA GLY A 284 6.91 -9.64 7.40
C GLY A 284 7.44 -8.93 6.19
N VAL A 285 6.76 -9.11 5.07
CA VAL A 285 6.90 -8.19 3.94
C VAL A 285 6.43 -6.80 4.39
N ALA A 286 7.22 -5.79 4.05
CA ALA A 286 6.95 -4.39 4.24
C ALA A 286 6.76 -3.75 2.86
N GLY A 287 5.51 -3.67 2.42
CA GLY A 287 5.19 -3.04 1.15
C GLY A 287 5.46 -3.92 -0.08
N ASP A 288 5.65 -3.29 -1.22
CA ASP A 288 5.69 -3.98 -2.51
C ASP A 288 6.87 -4.96 -2.71
N LEU A 289 6.68 -5.84 -3.69
CA LEU A 289 7.63 -6.86 -4.10
C LEU A 289 8.25 -6.48 -5.45
N VAL A 290 9.52 -6.85 -5.64
CA VAL A 290 10.22 -6.63 -6.91
C VAL A 290 10.93 -7.91 -7.34
N GLU A 291 11.13 -8.10 -8.64
CA GLU A 291 12.03 -9.15 -9.11
C GLU A 291 13.47 -8.86 -8.68
N SER A 292 14.15 -9.91 -8.20
CA SER A 292 15.55 -9.83 -7.79
C SER A 292 16.46 -9.42 -8.94
N LEU A 293 17.62 -8.84 -8.62
CA LEU A 293 18.59 -8.39 -9.62
C LEU A 293 19.01 -9.50 -10.61
N ASP A 294 19.12 -10.74 -10.12
CA ASP A 294 19.52 -11.90 -10.92
C ASP A 294 18.33 -12.55 -11.68
N GLY A 295 17.10 -12.07 -11.44
CA GLY A 295 15.86 -12.59 -12.00
C GLY A 295 15.35 -13.86 -11.33
N GLY A 296 14.05 -14.13 -11.49
CA GLY A 296 13.40 -15.39 -11.09
C GLY A 296 13.20 -15.61 -9.59
N GLN A 297 13.49 -14.61 -8.76
CA GLN A 297 13.13 -14.58 -7.34
C GLN A 297 12.37 -13.28 -7.02
N ALA A 298 11.52 -13.36 -6.01
CA ALA A 298 10.90 -12.19 -5.41
C ALA A 298 11.82 -11.63 -4.33
N SER A 299 12.22 -10.37 -4.47
CA SER A 299 12.87 -9.59 -3.41
C SER A 299 11.82 -8.75 -2.69
N ALA A 300 11.91 -8.76 -1.37
CA ALA A 300 10.98 -8.09 -0.47
C ALA A 300 11.74 -7.29 0.56
N TRP A 301 11.24 -6.09 0.87
CA TRP A 301 11.66 -5.40 2.07
C TRP A 301 11.01 -6.06 3.28
N LEU A 302 11.81 -6.45 4.26
CA LEU A 302 11.34 -7.16 5.44
C LEU A 302 11.42 -6.28 6.68
N ARG A 303 10.41 -6.42 7.54
CA ARG A 303 10.42 -5.85 8.89
C ARG A 303 9.86 -6.84 9.89
N SER A 304 10.26 -6.69 11.15
CA SER A 304 9.74 -7.49 12.26
C SER A 304 8.83 -6.64 13.13
N GLU A 305 7.90 -7.27 13.82
CA GLU A 305 7.12 -6.67 14.91
C GLU A 305 7.57 -7.19 16.29
N ASP A 306 8.60 -8.03 16.31
CA ASP A 306 9.16 -8.66 17.50
C ASP A 306 10.68 -8.46 17.52
N ASP A 307 11.15 -7.65 18.48
CA ASP A 307 12.57 -7.35 18.69
C ASP A 307 13.41 -8.61 18.96
N GLY A 308 12.78 -9.69 19.45
CA GLY A 308 13.41 -10.99 19.64
C GLY A 308 13.69 -11.76 18.34
N ILE A 309 13.13 -11.33 17.21
CA ILE A 309 13.30 -11.92 15.89
C ILE A 309 14.22 -11.06 15.03
N MET A 310 13.90 -9.78 14.90
CA MET A 310 14.75 -8.76 14.26
C MET A 310 14.49 -7.41 14.95
N PRO A 311 15.52 -6.59 15.18
CA PRO A 311 15.37 -5.29 15.82
C PRO A 311 14.27 -4.45 15.19
N LEU A 312 13.47 -3.78 16.02
CA LEU A 312 12.29 -3.05 15.54
C LEU A 312 12.62 -1.81 14.69
N ASP A 313 13.84 -1.32 14.76
CA ASP A 313 14.38 -0.19 13.99
C ASP A 313 15.17 -0.65 12.75
N ARG A 314 15.19 -1.95 12.47
CA ARG A 314 15.88 -2.55 11.33
C ARG A 314 14.88 -3.08 10.33
N ASN A 315 15.12 -2.72 9.07
CA ASN A 315 14.56 -3.41 7.93
C ASN A 315 15.68 -4.07 7.11
N GLU A 316 15.32 -5.10 6.36
CA GLU A 316 16.27 -5.93 5.60
C GLU A 316 15.68 -6.32 4.25
N LEU A 317 16.49 -6.31 3.19
CA LEU A 317 16.11 -6.94 1.92
C LEU A 317 16.38 -8.45 2.01
N ALA A 318 15.41 -9.24 1.58
CA ALA A 318 15.60 -10.67 1.38
C ALA A 318 14.90 -11.13 0.12
N SER A 319 15.43 -12.21 -0.44
CA SER A 319 14.95 -12.78 -1.70
C SER A 319 14.49 -14.21 -1.50
N CYS A 320 13.51 -14.61 -2.29
CA CYS A 320 12.96 -15.95 -2.21
C CYS A 320 12.43 -16.44 -3.56
N SER A 321 12.51 -17.75 -3.80
CA SER A 321 12.01 -18.33 -5.04
C SER A 321 10.50 -18.46 -5.01
N VAL A 322 9.85 -17.97 -6.05
CA VAL A 322 8.39 -18.13 -6.26
C VAL A 322 8.06 -19.26 -7.25
N ALA A 323 9.06 -20.07 -7.61
CA ALA A 323 8.88 -21.26 -8.45
C ALA A 323 8.01 -22.33 -7.74
N GLU A 324 7.75 -23.46 -8.42
CA GLU A 324 6.91 -24.52 -7.85
C GLU A 324 7.45 -25.07 -6.52
N GLY A 325 6.56 -25.11 -5.51
CA GLY A 325 6.86 -25.57 -4.16
C GLY A 325 7.26 -24.44 -3.21
N VAL A 326 7.08 -24.67 -1.90
CA VAL A 326 7.42 -23.66 -0.88
C VAL A 326 8.93 -23.64 -0.66
N SER A 327 9.57 -22.50 -0.95
CA SER A 327 11.00 -22.26 -0.70
C SER A 327 11.23 -21.47 0.60
N GLU A 328 12.45 -21.59 1.14
CA GLU A 328 12.92 -20.76 2.26
C GLU A 328 13.64 -19.53 1.70
N ALA A 329 13.45 -18.38 2.35
CA ALA A 329 14.09 -17.15 1.93
C ALA A 329 15.58 -17.08 2.27
N GLU A 330 16.32 -16.32 1.47
CA GLU A 330 17.72 -16.02 1.67
C GLU A 330 17.90 -14.52 1.97
N PRO A 331 18.63 -14.15 3.04
CA PRO A 331 18.89 -12.76 3.35
C PRO A 331 19.88 -12.16 2.36
N ASP A 332 19.54 -11.01 1.78
CA ASP A 332 20.43 -10.32 0.82
C ASP A 332 21.52 -9.51 1.55
N ASN A 333 21.41 -9.39 2.88
CA ASN A 333 22.31 -8.65 3.77
C ASN A 333 22.39 -7.15 3.43
N VAL A 334 21.30 -6.59 2.94
CA VAL A 334 21.08 -5.15 2.75
C VAL A 334 20.20 -4.68 3.90
N PHE A 335 20.61 -3.62 4.60
CA PHE A 335 19.92 -3.15 5.79
C PHE A 335 19.66 -1.65 5.75
N LEU A 336 18.50 -1.26 6.26
CA LEU A 336 18.25 0.10 6.72
C LEU A 336 18.06 0.04 8.24
N LEU A 337 18.84 0.86 8.95
CA LEU A 337 18.81 0.96 10.41
C LEU A 337 18.16 2.28 10.81
N ASP A 338 17.82 2.39 12.09
CA ASP A 338 17.20 3.58 12.68
C ASP A 338 15.88 4.00 12.01
N VAL A 339 15.13 3.03 11.46
CA VAL A 339 13.86 3.26 10.77
C VAL A 339 12.80 3.74 11.77
N VAL A 340 12.15 4.86 11.45
CA VAL A 340 11.04 5.38 12.23
C VAL A 340 9.78 4.57 11.93
N ARG A 341 9.11 4.08 12.98
CA ARG A 341 7.86 3.34 12.84
C ARG A 341 6.75 4.22 12.27
N GLY A 342 6.06 3.72 11.24
CA GLY A 342 5.09 4.46 10.47
C GLY A 342 5.66 5.20 9.26
N ASP A 343 6.99 5.21 9.10
CA ASP A 343 7.72 5.71 7.93
C ASP A 343 8.67 4.65 7.35
N GLU A 344 8.22 3.40 7.37
CA GLU A 344 8.95 2.31 6.73
C GLU A 344 8.90 2.44 5.19
N ILE A 345 9.84 1.79 4.49
CA ILE A 345 9.71 1.55 3.05
C ILE A 345 8.48 0.67 2.82
N ASP A 346 7.49 1.21 2.11
CA ASP A 346 6.23 0.55 1.72
C ASP A 346 6.17 0.35 0.19
N GLY A 347 7.04 0.99 -0.61
CA GLY A 347 7.11 0.80 -2.06
C GLY A 347 8.49 0.39 -2.54
N LEU A 348 8.56 -0.54 -3.50
CA LEU A 348 9.79 -0.96 -4.16
C LEU A 348 9.63 -0.86 -5.69
N ALA A 349 10.56 -0.18 -6.35
CA ALA A 349 10.55 -0.07 -7.81
C ALA A 349 11.97 -0.16 -8.36
N ARG A 350 12.15 -0.95 -9.42
CA ARG A 350 13.41 -1.02 -10.16
C ARG A 350 13.31 -0.13 -11.39
N VAL A 351 14.19 0.85 -11.50
CA VAL A 351 14.26 1.79 -12.63
C VAL A 351 15.67 1.78 -13.19
N ASN A 352 15.81 1.52 -14.49
CA ASN A 352 17.09 1.40 -15.20
C ASN A 352 18.05 0.40 -14.52
N GLY A 353 17.50 -0.67 -13.94
CA GLY A 353 18.23 -1.70 -13.21
C GLY A 353 18.59 -1.36 -11.76
N GLN A 354 18.39 -0.12 -11.31
CA GLN A 354 18.62 0.30 -9.93
C GLN A 354 17.36 0.13 -9.09
N LEU A 355 17.51 -0.38 -7.87
CA LEU A 355 16.39 -0.55 -6.94
C LEU A 355 16.18 0.71 -6.10
N TYR A 356 14.94 1.17 -6.05
CA TYR A 356 14.52 2.28 -5.21
C TYR A 356 13.49 1.82 -4.20
N GLY A 357 13.67 2.24 -2.95
CA GLY A 357 12.70 2.07 -1.88
C GLY A 357 12.06 3.40 -1.52
N LEU A 358 10.73 3.45 -1.46
CA LEU A 358 9.97 4.64 -1.12
C LEU A 358 9.27 4.43 0.22
N SER A 359 9.48 5.36 1.15
CA SER A 359 8.85 5.32 2.47
C SER A 359 7.43 5.88 2.47
N VAL A 360 6.66 5.49 3.48
CA VAL A 360 5.28 5.97 3.68
C VAL A 360 5.18 7.50 3.66
N LEU A 361 6.15 8.20 4.25
CA LEU A 361 6.17 9.67 4.32
C LEU A 361 6.94 10.34 3.17
N GLY A 362 7.53 9.58 2.25
CA GLY A 362 8.10 10.11 1.00
C GLY A 362 9.62 10.13 0.90
N SER A 363 10.35 9.59 1.89
CA SER A 363 11.80 9.40 1.75
C SER A 363 12.08 8.41 0.62
N VAL A 364 13.04 8.73 -0.25
CA VAL A 364 13.45 7.87 -1.38
C VAL A 364 14.86 7.38 -1.15
N TYR A 365 15.01 6.05 -1.15
CA TYR A 365 16.27 5.37 -0.93
C TYR A 365 16.74 4.68 -2.21
N LEU A 366 18.00 4.90 -2.58
CA LEU A 366 18.69 4.06 -3.55
C LEU A 366 19.25 2.84 -2.82
N ILE A 367 18.90 1.65 -3.29
CA ILE A 367 19.31 0.37 -2.72
C ILE A 367 20.29 -0.29 -3.68
N ASP A 368 21.55 -0.38 -3.26
CA ASP A 368 22.58 -1.14 -3.99
C ASP A 368 22.66 -2.55 -3.43
N GLU A 369 22.10 -3.52 -4.16
CA GLU A 369 22.08 -4.94 -3.78
C GLU A 369 23.48 -5.59 -3.85
N VAL A 370 24.40 -5.03 -4.64
CA VAL A 370 25.75 -5.57 -4.85
C VAL A 370 26.70 -5.09 -3.75
N GLU A 371 26.76 -3.77 -3.54
CA GLU A 371 27.57 -3.15 -2.50
C GLU A 371 26.90 -3.22 -1.12
N ARG A 372 25.61 -3.58 -1.08
CA ARG A 372 24.78 -3.78 0.12
C ARG A 372 24.63 -2.51 0.94
N THR A 373 24.34 -1.42 0.25
CA THR A 373 24.17 -0.10 0.85
C THR A 373 22.79 0.46 0.54
N VAL A 374 22.28 1.26 1.48
CA VAL A 374 21.05 2.03 1.31
C VAL A 374 21.41 3.50 1.50
N GLU A 375 21.10 4.33 0.51
CA GLU A 375 21.40 5.75 0.52
C GLU A 375 20.11 6.55 0.35
N LEU A 376 19.85 7.52 1.24
CA LEU A 376 18.77 8.49 1.05
C LEU A 376 19.15 9.43 -0.10
N VAL A 377 18.36 9.45 -1.17
CA VAL A 377 18.66 10.22 -2.40
C VAL A 377 17.65 11.31 -2.70
N ASP A 378 16.44 11.25 -2.12
CA ASP A 378 15.42 12.27 -2.29
C ASP A 378 14.39 12.24 -1.13
N ASP A 379 13.56 13.28 -1.04
CA ASP A 379 12.44 13.38 -0.10
C ASP A 379 11.23 14.04 -0.77
N LEU A 380 10.27 13.20 -1.19
CA LEU A 380 9.04 13.60 -1.85
C LEU A 380 8.07 14.35 -0.94
N SER A 381 8.23 14.29 0.39
CA SER A 381 7.28 14.90 1.35
C SER A 381 7.10 16.39 1.10
N THR A 382 8.16 17.07 0.67
CA THR A 382 8.20 18.50 0.35
C THR A 382 7.33 18.89 -0.85
N ALA A 383 7.02 17.94 -1.73
CA ALA A 383 6.12 18.13 -2.86
C ALA A 383 4.65 17.98 -2.47
N PHE A 384 4.35 17.62 -1.22
CA PHE A 384 2.99 17.49 -0.72
C PHE A 384 2.79 18.43 0.48
N PRO A 385 1.56 18.88 0.76
CA PRO A 385 1.25 19.58 2.02
C PRO A 385 1.72 18.75 3.24
N GLU A 386 1.90 19.37 4.43
CA GLU A 386 2.38 18.71 5.67
C GLU A 386 1.61 17.43 6.08
N GLN A 387 0.43 17.21 5.51
CA GLN A 387 -0.41 16.02 5.69
C GLN A 387 -0.90 15.43 4.36
N GLY A 388 -0.20 15.66 3.25
CA GLY A 388 -0.67 15.30 1.92
C GLY A 388 -0.25 13.91 1.47
N LEU A 389 0.93 13.42 1.89
CA LEU A 389 1.45 12.13 1.43
C LEU A 389 1.17 11.00 2.42
N ARG A 390 0.76 9.86 1.89
CA ARG A 390 0.85 8.55 2.52
C ARG A 390 1.06 7.52 1.43
N LEU A 391 2.31 7.28 1.08
CA LEU A 391 2.67 6.27 0.10
C LEU A 391 2.32 4.88 0.66
N ARG A 392 1.79 4.04 -0.21
CA ARG A 392 1.40 2.67 0.15
C ARG A 392 1.94 1.63 -0.80
N GLY A 393 1.96 1.94 -2.10
CA GLY A 393 2.62 1.09 -3.08
C GLY A 393 3.37 1.91 -4.13
N ALA A 394 4.42 1.32 -4.67
CA ALA A 394 5.19 1.77 -5.81
C ALA A 394 5.60 0.59 -6.70
N THR A 395 5.65 0.82 -8.00
CA THR A 395 6.11 -0.15 -8.99
C THR A 395 6.81 0.58 -10.14
N SER A 396 7.53 -0.14 -10.99
CA SER A 396 8.11 0.46 -12.19
C SER A 396 7.19 0.38 -13.39
N VAL A 397 7.17 1.45 -14.18
CA VAL A 397 6.37 1.56 -15.40
C VAL A 397 7.22 2.12 -16.52
N THR A 398 6.87 1.78 -17.76
CA THR A 398 7.47 2.40 -18.95
C THR A 398 6.44 3.32 -19.60
N VAL A 399 6.69 4.62 -19.55
CA VAL A 399 5.81 5.64 -20.13
C VAL A 399 6.31 5.98 -21.55
N PRO A 400 5.47 5.89 -22.59
CA PRO A 400 5.85 6.29 -23.94
C PRO A 400 6.12 7.80 -24.00
N ALA A 401 7.04 8.22 -24.87
CA ALA A 401 7.23 9.64 -25.14
C ALA A 401 5.96 10.25 -25.77
N ALA A 402 5.63 11.48 -25.38
CA ALA A 402 4.55 12.25 -26.02
C ALA A 402 4.88 12.47 -27.52
N ASP A 403 3.89 12.24 -28.38
CA ASP A 403 4.00 12.39 -29.84
C ASP A 403 4.04 13.86 -30.31
#